data_AF-A0A2P8KJZ7-F1
#
_entry.id   AF-A0A2P8KJZ7-F1
#
_cell.length_a   1.000
_cell.length_b   1.000
_cell.length_c   1.000
_cell.angle_alpha   90.00
_cell.angle_beta   90.00
_cell.angle_gamma   90.00
#
_symmetry.space_group_name_H-M   'P 1'
#
loop_
_entity.id
_entity.type
_entity.pdbx_description
1 polymer ?
#
loop_
_entity_poly.entity_id
_entity_poly.type
_entity_poly.pdbx_seq_one_letter_code
_entity_poly.pdbx_strand_id
1 'polypeptide(L)'
;MPQHAIFVRSSLTALLCAGCLFSATAWAQASGAQVQRDRAACDGVQQDREACRREAGAAKQESQRGGLTPGDQAEQNALARCQLLQPAADRADCEARVRGAATSTSGSVMGGGVIRETVTPVPAPPAPSPSR
;
A
#
# COMPACT_ATOMS: atom_id res chain seq x y z
N MET A 1 -26.19 61.88 -8.49
CA MET A 1 -25.70 60.95 -7.44
C MET A 1 -26.24 59.54 -7.73
N PRO A 2 -25.44 58.49 -7.49
CA PRO A 2 -25.41 57.29 -8.33
C PRO A 2 -26.14 56.09 -7.71
N GLN A 3 -27.15 55.55 -8.37
CA GLN A 3 -27.89 54.35 -7.94
C GLN A 3 -27.40 53.04 -8.59
N HIS A 4 -26.46 53.10 -9.54
CA HIS A 4 -26.02 51.92 -10.31
C HIS A 4 -24.90 51.10 -9.64
N ALA A 5 -24.28 51.59 -8.56
CA ALA A 5 -23.15 50.90 -7.92
C ALA A 5 -23.57 49.81 -6.90
N ILE A 6 -24.86 49.71 -6.55
CA ILE A 6 -25.33 48.83 -5.48
C ILE A 6 -25.73 47.44 -6.01
N PHE A 7 -26.29 47.35 -7.23
CA PHE A 7 -26.81 46.08 -7.75
C PHE A 7 -25.75 45.06 -8.20
N VAL A 8 -24.52 45.50 -8.50
CA VAL A 8 -23.47 44.59 -8.98
C VAL A 8 -22.80 43.80 -7.84
N ARG A 9 -22.96 44.25 -6.59
CA ARG A 9 -22.30 43.63 -5.43
C ARG A 9 -23.07 42.46 -4.79
N SER A 10 -24.36 42.29 -5.09
CA SER A 10 -25.17 41.23 -4.45
C SER A 10 -25.12 39.87 -5.15
N SER A 11 -24.53 39.77 -6.34
CA SER A 11 -24.53 38.52 -7.11
C SER A 11 -23.33 37.60 -6.84
N LEU A 12 -22.32 38.06 -6.09
CA LEU A 12 -21.10 37.26 -5.83
C LEU A 12 -21.14 36.44 -4.53
N THR A 13 -22.09 36.68 -3.63
CA THR A 13 -22.15 36.01 -2.31
C THR A 13 -23.12 34.83 -2.25
N ALA A 14 -23.42 34.19 -3.39
CA ALA A 14 -24.26 32.99 -3.44
C ALA A 14 -23.51 31.73 -3.94
N LEU A 15 -22.20 31.81 -4.23
CA LEU A 15 -21.45 30.70 -4.82
C LEU A 15 -20.38 30.04 -3.92
N LEU A 16 -20.26 30.42 -2.63
CA LEU A 16 -19.18 29.90 -1.77
C LEU A 16 -19.56 28.78 -0.79
N CYS A 17 -20.83 28.38 -0.67
CA CYS A 17 -21.24 27.37 0.33
C CYS A 17 -21.41 25.93 -0.19
N ALA A 18 -21.11 25.65 -1.47
CA ALA A 18 -21.33 24.33 -2.08
C ALA A 18 -20.10 23.40 -2.10
N GLY A 19 -19.05 23.69 -1.33
CA GLY A 19 -17.74 23.01 -1.46
C GLY A 19 -17.43 21.89 -0.45
N CYS A 20 -18.23 21.67 0.60
CA CYS A 20 -17.80 20.87 1.74
C CYS A 20 -18.22 19.38 1.75
N LEU A 21 -18.80 18.84 0.66
CA LEU A 21 -19.31 17.45 0.64
C LEU A 21 -18.47 16.46 -0.21
N PHE A 22 -17.34 16.87 -0.77
CA PHE A 22 -16.57 16.02 -1.71
C PHE A 22 -15.51 15.10 -1.07
N SER A 23 -15.39 15.04 0.26
CA SER A 23 -14.38 14.21 0.92
C SER A 23 -14.74 12.72 1.02
N ALA A 24 -16.00 12.33 0.78
CA ALA A 24 -16.43 10.92 0.81
C ALA A 24 -16.30 10.20 -0.55
N THR A 25 -16.21 10.92 -1.67
CA THR A 25 -16.17 10.30 -3.01
C THR A 25 -14.77 9.81 -3.40
N ALA A 26 -13.71 10.38 -2.83
CA ALA A 26 -12.33 9.97 -3.12
C ALA A 26 -12.05 8.50 -2.74
N TRP A 27 -12.62 8.02 -1.63
CA TRP A 27 -12.46 6.65 -1.16
C TRP A 27 -13.29 5.65 -1.98
N ALA A 28 -14.51 6.03 -2.34
CA ALA A 28 -15.37 5.22 -3.20
C ALA A 28 -14.79 5.06 -4.62
N GLN A 29 -14.22 6.13 -5.18
CA GLN A 29 -13.66 6.13 -6.54
C GLN A 29 -12.34 5.36 -6.65
N ALA A 30 -11.50 5.40 -5.60
CA ALA A 30 -10.30 4.56 -5.50
C ALA A 30 -10.62 3.06 -5.49
N SER A 31 -11.68 2.66 -4.78
CA SER A 31 -12.09 1.25 -4.69
C SER A 31 -12.62 0.69 -6.02
N GLY A 32 -13.38 1.47 -6.78
CA GLY A 32 -13.93 1.05 -8.08
C GLY A 32 -12.85 0.93 -9.16
N ALA A 33 -11.90 1.87 -9.19
CA ALA A 33 -10.78 1.85 -10.13
C ALA A 33 -9.79 0.70 -9.86
N GLN A 34 -9.63 0.27 -8.60
CA GLN A 34 -8.78 -0.85 -8.23
C GLN A 34 -9.34 -2.18 -8.73
N VAL A 35 -10.64 -2.42 -8.52
CA VAL A 35 -11.33 -3.63 -8.99
C VAL A 35 -11.24 -3.82 -10.51
N GLN A 36 -11.35 -2.73 -11.28
CA GLN A 36 -11.23 -2.82 -12.74
C GLN A 36 -9.79 -3.11 -13.17
N ARG A 37 -8.80 -2.56 -12.47
CA ARG A 37 -7.38 -2.90 -12.68
C ARG A 37 -7.11 -4.37 -12.37
N ASP A 38 -7.62 -4.89 -11.26
CA ASP A 38 -7.40 -6.30 -10.85
C ASP A 38 -8.01 -7.28 -11.87
N ARG A 39 -9.18 -6.94 -12.44
CA ARG A 39 -9.79 -7.75 -13.51
C ARG A 39 -9.07 -7.62 -14.84
N ALA A 40 -8.53 -6.45 -15.16
CA ALA A 40 -7.71 -6.26 -16.36
C ALA A 40 -6.38 -7.03 -16.26
N ALA A 41 -5.83 -7.20 -15.05
CA ALA A 41 -4.64 -8.02 -14.81
C ALA A 41 -4.85 -9.52 -15.10
N CYS A 42 -6.09 -10.00 -15.20
CA CYS A 42 -6.38 -11.37 -15.62
C CYS A 42 -6.09 -11.62 -17.12
N ASP A 43 -5.97 -10.56 -17.92
CA ASP A 43 -5.69 -10.65 -19.35
C ASP A 43 -4.17 -10.47 -19.57
N GLY A 44 -3.41 -11.57 -19.61
CA GLY A 44 -1.95 -11.54 -19.85
C GLY A 44 -1.08 -12.41 -18.93
N VAL A 45 -1.70 -13.29 -18.14
CA VAL A 45 -1.04 -14.14 -17.15
C VAL A 45 -1.25 -15.61 -17.51
N GLN A 46 -0.24 -16.46 -17.26
CA GLN A 46 -0.31 -17.92 -17.43
C GLN A 46 -1.13 -18.56 -16.30
N GLN A 47 -2.38 -18.12 -16.12
CA GLN A 47 -3.32 -18.66 -15.14
C GLN A 47 -4.71 -18.78 -15.78
N ASP A 48 -5.56 -19.63 -15.20
CA ASP A 48 -6.93 -19.78 -15.65
C ASP A 48 -7.71 -18.46 -15.48
N ARG A 49 -8.23 -17.93 -16.60
CA ARG A 49 -8.86 -16.60 -16.63
C ARG A 49 -10.12 -16.55 -15.77
N GLU A 50 -10.89 -17.64 -15.73
CA GLU A 50 -12.12 -17.72 -14.95
C GLU A 50 -11.83 -17.80 -13.45
N ALA A 51 -10.82 -18.57 -13.04
CA ALA A 51 -10.30 -18.59 -11.68
C ALA A 51 -9.83 -17.20 -11.24
N CYS A 52 -9.00 -16.53 -12.05
CA CYS A 52 -8.53 -15.18 -11.74
C CYS A 52 -9.69 -14.19 -11.52
N ARG A 53 -10.70 -14.21 -12.39
CA ARG A 53 -11.87 -13.33 -12.25
C ARG A 53 -12.71 -13.64 -11.01
N ARG A 54 -12.84 -14.91 -10.64
CA ARG A 54 -13.51 -15.33 -9.40
C ARG A 54 -12.74 -14.86 -8.17
N GLU A 55 -11.43 -15.03 -8.16
CA GLU A 55 -10.55 -14.58 -7.06
C GLU A 55 -10.57 -13.06 -6.90
N ALA A 56 -10.47 -12.30 -7.99
CA ALA A 56 -10.61 -10.84 -7.95
C ALA A 56 -11.99 -10.41 -7.42
N GLY A 57 -13.05 -11.16 -7.74
CA GLY A 57 -14.38 -10.96 -7.18
C GLY A 57 -14.45 -11.22 -5.68
N ALA A 58 -13.85 -12.32 -5.22
CA ALA A 58 -13.78 -12.70 -3.80
C ALA A 58 -12.98 -11.67 -2.99
N ALA A 59 -11.83 -11.22 -3.50
CA ALA A 59 -11.02 -10.17 -2.87
C ALA A 59 -11.78 -8.86 -2.71
N LYS A 60 -12.57 -8.45 -3.72
CA LYS A 60 -13.46 -7.29 -3.62
C LYS A 60 -14.54 -7.49 -2.56
N GLN A 61 -15.17 -8.66 -2.53
CA GLN A 61 -16.21 -8.94 -1.54
C GLN A 61 -15.66 -8.88 -0.12
N GLU A 62 -14.45 -9.40 0.09
CA GLU A 62 -13.81 -9.39 1.40
C GLU A 62 -13.34 -7.98 1.82
N SER A 63 -12.86 -7.17 0.86
CA SER A 63 -12.53 -5.77 1.14
C SER A 63 -13.74 -4.97 1.59
N GLN A 64 -14.91 -5.21 0.99
CA GLN A 64 -16.18 -4.58 1.38
C GLN A 64 -16.66 -5.03 2.77
N ARG A 65 -16.30 -6.25 3.19
CA ARG A 65 -16.61 -6.80 4.52
C ARG A 65 -15.58 -6.38 5.57
N GLY A 66 -14.45 -5.79 5.17
CA GLY A 66 -13.39 -5.35 6.08
C GLY A 66 -12.46 -6.46 6.58
N GLY A 67 -12.56 -7.70 6.06
CA GLY A 67 -11.73 -8.81 6.52
C GLY A 67 -10.35 -8.89 5.88
N LEU A 68 -9.92 -7.86 5.15
CA LEU A 68 -8.54 -7.72 4.68
C LEU A 68 -7.61 -7.08 5.73
N THR A 69 -8.02 -7.08 7.00
CA THR A 69 -7.23 -6.54 8.10
C THR A 69 -6.43 -7.67 8.78
N PRO A 70 -5.16 -7.44 9.16
CA PRO A 70 -4.43 -8.38 9.99
C PRO A 70 -5.14 -8.57 11.34
N GLY A 71 -5.24 -9.80 11.81
CA GLY A 71 -5.78 -10.08 13.15
C GLY A 71 -4.86 -9.58 14.27
N ASP A 72 -5.38 -9.51 15.50
CA ASP A 72 -4.71 -8.90 16.67
C ASP A 72 -3.31 -9.46 16.97
N GLN A 73 -3.05 -10.72 16.61
CA GLN A 73 -1.78 -11.40 16.84
C GLN A 73 -0.84 -11.40 15.63
N ALA A 74 -1.16 -10.66 14.56
CA ALA A 74 -0.38 -10.70 13.31
C ALA A 74 1.10 -10.36 13.53
N GLU A 75 1.39 -9.31 14.30
CA GLU A 75 2.77 -8.91 14.59
C GLU A 75 3.49 -9.93 15.50
N GLN A 76 2.80 -10.43 16.53
CA GLN A 76 3.34 -11.45 17.43
C GLN A 76 3.71 -12.72 16.68
N ASN A 77 2.83 -13.18 15.79
CA ASN A 77 3.08 -14.34 14.92
C ASN A 77 4.22 -14.08 13.94
N ALA A 78 4.33 -12.87 13.40
CA ALA A 78 5.44 -12.49 12.52
C ALA A 78 6.79 -12.51 13.26
N LEU A 79 6.84 -11.98 14.49
CA LEU A 79 8.05 -12.01 15.32
C LEU A 79 8.39 -13.41 15.82
N ALA A 80 7.40 -14.24 16.12
CA ALA A 80 7.61 -15.64 16.51
C ALA A 80 8.37 -16.43 15.43
N ARG A 81 8.04 -16.19 14.14
CA ARG A 81 8.77 -16.78 13.01
C ARG A 81 10.25 -16.39 12.98
N CYS A 82 10.60 -15.19 13.44
CA CYS A 82 11.99 -14.74 13.46
C CYS A 82 12.85 -15.47 14.51
N GLN A 83 12.26 -16.03 15.57
CA GLN A 83 12.99 -16.63 16.68
C GLN A 83 13.78 -17.89 16.28
N LEU A 84 13.38 -18.55 15.20
CA LEU A 84 14.02 -19.76 14.69
C LEU A 84 15.30 -19.49 13.87
N LEU A 85 15.57 -18.22 13.50
CA LEU A 85 16.73 -17.89 12.68
C LEU A 85 18.01 -17.88 13.51
N GLN A 86 19.04 -18.53 12.96
CA GLN A 86 20.43 -18.46 13.39
C GLN A 86 21.30 -18.23 12.15
N PRO A 87 22.38 -17.43 12.25
CA PRO A 87 22.92 -16.80 13.47
C PRO A 87 22.07 -15.63 14.00
N ALA A 88 22.41 -15.12 15.18
CA ALA A 88 21.67 -14.03 15.85
C ALA A 88 21.51 -12.76 14.98
N ALA A 89 22.42 -12.52 14.02
CA ALA A 89 22.32 -11.44 13.04
C ALA A 89 21.10 -11.60 12.13
N ASP A 90 20.83 -12.81 11.61
CA ASP A 90 19.69 -13.09 10.74
C ASP A 90 18.35 -12.89 11.46
N ARG A 91 18.31 -13.23 12.76
CA ARG A 91 17.16 -12.94 13.62
C ARG A 91 16.93 -11.43 13.73
N ALA A 92 17.98 -10.65 14.02
CA ALA A 92 17.87 -9.20 14.13
C ALA A 92 17.37 -8.57 12.82
N ASP A 93 17.91 -9.00 11.68
CA ASP A 93 17.48 -8.55 10.35
C ASP A 93 16.01 -8.93 10.05
N CYS A 94 15.59 -10.14 10.42
CA CYS A 94 14.20 -10.58 10.29
C CYS A 94 13.25 -9.68 11.07
N GLU A 95 13.55 -9.42 12.34
CA GLU A 95 12.70 -8.58 13.18
C GLU A 95 12.66 -7.12 12.69
N ALA A 96 13.79 -6.61 12.18
CA ALA A 96 13.84 -5.28 11.55
C ALA A 96 12.91 -5.20 10.33
N ARG A 97 12.87 -6.24 9.50
CA ARG A 97 11.92 -6.33 8.37
C ARG A 97 10.47 -6.37 8.84
N VAL A 98 10.15 -7.14 9.89
CA VAL A 98 8.79 -7.22 10.47
C VAL A 98 8.34 -5.86 11.00
N ARG A 99 9.23 -5.12 11.69
CA ARG A 99 8.95 -3.78 12.23
C ARG A 99 8.96 -2.66 11.18
N GLY A 100 9.25 -2.99 9.92
CA GLY A 100 9.14 -2.05 8.81
C GLY A 100 10.36 -1.15 8.58
N ALA A 101 11.57 -1.60 8.94
CA ALA A 101 12.83 -0.88 8.71
C ALA A 101 13.29 -0.84 7.23
N ALA A 102 12.35 -0.69 6.29
CA ALA A 102 12.64 -0.68 4.86
C ALA A 102 13.41 0.59 4.47
N THR A 103 14.49 0.43 3.72
CA THR A 103 15.28 1.53 3.14
C THR A 103 14.72 2.00 1.80
N SER A 104 14.00 1.12 1.11
CA SER A 104 13.32 1.42 -0.15
C SER A 104 11.96 0.71 -0.19
N THR A 105 11.03 1.28 -0.94
CA THR A 105 9.70 0.70 -1.16
C THR A 105 9.35 0.86 -2.63
N SER A 106 8.94 -0.23 -3.27
CA SER A 106 8.48 -0.24 -4.66
C SER A 106 7.07 -0.81 -4.71
N GLY A 107 6.21 -0.16 -5.51
CA GLY A 107 4.79 -0.48 -5.62
C GLY A 107 4.44 -1.30 -6.85
N SER A 108 3.28 -1.97 -6.77
CA SER A 108 2.61 -2.70 -7.84
C SER A 108 3.40 -3.86 -8.45
N VAL A 109 3.54 -4.93 -7.67
CA VAL A 109 3.60 -6.26 -8.30
C VAL A 109 2.22 -6.59 -8.90
N MET A 110 2.16 -7.54 -9.85
CA MET A 110 0.91 -7.92 -10.52
C MET A 110 -0.22 -8.29 -9.53
N GLY A 111 0.11 -8.86 -8.37
CA GLY A 111 -0.85 -9.20 -7.32
C GLY A 111 -1.21 -8.06 -6.35
N GLY A 112 -0.84 -6.80 -6.62
CA GLY A 112 -1.18 -5.65 -5.78
C GLY A 112 -0.35 -5.50 -4.49
N GLY A 113 0.68 -6.33 -4.31
CA GLY A 113 1.61 -6.24 -3.19
C GLY A 113 2.56 -5.03 -3.27
N VAL A 114 3.06 -4.63 -2.11
CA VAL A 114 4.13 -3.63 -1.95
C VAL A 114 5.42 -4.36 -1.57
N ILE A 115 6.49 -4.14 -2.33
CA ILE A 115 7.80 -4.71 -2.02
C ILE A 115 8.58 -3.70 -1.18
N ARG A 116 9.07 -4.16 -0.04
CA ARG A 116 9.91 -3.41 0.89
C ARG A 116 11.27 -4.07 0.94
N GLU A 117 12.31 -3.28 0.80
CA GLU A 117 13.69 -3.77 0.78
C GLU A 117 14.49 -3.08 1.88
N THR A 118 15.39 -3.85 2.51
CA THR A 118 16.34 -3.40 3.52
C THR A 118 17.70 -3.94 3.12
N VAL A 119 18.69 -3.06 2.97
CA VAL A 119 20.07 -3.44 2.59
C VAL A 119 20.95 -3.36 3.82
N THR A 120 21.53 -4.50 4.22
CA THR A 120 22.52 -4.59 5.31
C THR A 120 23.92 -4.76 4.70
N PRO A 121 24.80 -3.75 4.76
CA PRO A 121 26.16 -3.88 4.24
C PRO A 121 27.00 -4.80 5.13
N VAL A 122 27.68 -5.77 4.51
CA VAL A 122 28.59 -6.69 5.21
C VAL A 122 30.03 -6.20 5.04
N PRO A 123 30.83 -6.06 6.13
CA PRO A 123 32.23 -5.68 6.03
C PRO A 123 33.05 -6.67 5.18
N ALA A 124 34.01 -6.15 4.41
CA ALA A 124 34.94 -7.01 3.68
C ALA A 124 35.78 -7.84 4.65
N PRO A 125 36.07 -9.12 4.33
CA PRO A 125 36.98 -9.93 5.13
C PRO A 125 38.39 -9.29 5.13
N PRO A 126 39.15 -9.45 6.22
CA PRO A 126 40.50 -8.89 6.32
C PRO A 126 41.41 -9.46 5.23
N ALA A 127 42.27 -8.62 4.66
CA ALA A 127 43.24 -9.04 3.65
C ALA A 127 44.19 -10.11 4.24
N PRO A 128 44.58 -11.13 3.45
CA PRO A 128 45.52 -12.14 3.92
C PRO A 128 46.84 -11.48 4.31
N SER A 129 47.37 -11.85 5.47
CA SER A 129 48.67 -11.37 5.94
C SER A 129 49.79 -11.88 5.01
N PRO A 130 50.75 -11.05 4.57
CA PRO A 130 51.86 -11.53 3.76
C PRO A 130 52.72 -12.50 4.60
N SER A 131 52.87 -13.73 4.13
CA SER A 131 53.81 -14.69 4.70
C SER A 131 55.24 -14.16 4.51
N ARG A 132 55.97 -13.99 5.62
CA ARG A 132 57.39 -13.66 5.61
C ARG A 132 58.22 -14.90 5.34
#